data_AF-A0A7Y5Q508-F1
#
_entry.id   AF-A0A7Y5Q508-F1
#
_cell.length_a   1.000
_cell.length_b   1.000
_cell.length_c   1.000
_cell.angle_alpha   90.00
_cell.angle_beta   90.00
_cell.angle_gamma   90.00
#
_symmetry.space_group_name_H-M   'P 1'
#
loop_
_entity.id
_entity.type
_entity.pdbx_description
1 polymer ?
#
loop_
_entity_poly.entity_id
_entity_poly.type
_entity_poly.pdbx_seq_one_letter_code
_entity_poly.pdbx_strand_id
1 'polypeptide(L)'
;MAQATAALRPALASFARCNPPQRTAVNLRDPESLDAELAILQLGDAETGRGIATLVNWGCHPETLQQANTLLSSDFAHPLRERLESALGGVALFVNGALGAMVTVSSAGETFAEAGRIGTALADAAYGALRASEEMIETGSLAVATREVRLPVANDAWRRAVAEGLVERPLEEGELVTEVTAWGLGPATLLSVPGEAQPALGRRWKRMMGRHHRFLLGLANDELGYILRRDDFAEERYRYERSMSLGPETGALLTAAVQRVLAAIEG
;
A
#
# COMPACT_ATOMS: atom_id res chain seq x y z
N MET A 1 -12.37 -10.23 11.39
CA MET A 1 -13.64 -9.57 11.72
C MET A 1 -14.16 -9.94 13.11
N ALA A 2 -14.50 -11.20 13.41
CA ALA A 2 -15.11 -11.59 14.69
C ALA A 2 -14.26 -11.25 15.94
N GLN A 3 -12.97 -11.58 15.94
CA GLN A 3 -12.07 -11.28 17.06
C GLN A 3 -11.92 -9.77 17.32
N ALA A 4 -11.74 -8.96 16.27
CA ALA A 4 -11.63 -7.50 16.39
C ALA A 4 -12.93 -6.86 16.91
N THR A 5 -14.08 -7.34 16.45
CA THR A 5 -15.40 -6.86 16.91
C THR A 5 -15.65 -7.20 18.37
N ALA A 6 -15.24 -8.39 18.81
CA ALA A 6 -15.37 -8.81 20.21
C ALA A 6 -14.45 -8.03 21.17
N ALA A 7 -13.41 -7.36 20.65
CA ALA A 7 -12.42 -6.60 21.42
C ALA A 7 -12.56 -5.07 21.25
N LEU A 8 -13.74 -4.58 20.84
CA LEU A 8 -14.03 -3.14 20.75
C LEU A 8 -13.85 -2.46 22.11
N ARG A 9 -13.18 -1.31 22.09
CA ARG A 9 -12.89 -0.49 23.27
C ARG A 9 -12.54 0.94 22.86
N PRO A 10 -12.69 1.92 23.77
CA PRO A 10 -12.25 3.29 23.52
C PRO A 10 -10.77 3.34 23.14
N ALA A 11 -10.45 4.13 22.11
CA ALA A 11 -9.09 4.24 21.59
C ALA A 11 -8.77 5.68 21.18
N LEU A 12 -7.49 6.04 21.32
CA LEU A 12 -6.89 7.26 20.81
C LEU A 12 -6.18 6.93 19.49
N ALA A 13 -6.36 7.78 18.47
CA ALA A 13 -5.69 7.62 17.19
C ALA A 13 -4.55 8.62 17.06
N SER A 14 -3.32 8.13 16.94
CA SER A 14 -2.12 8.92 16.70
C SER A 14 -1.66 8.73 15.26
N PHE A 15 -1.36 9.83 14.58
CA PHE A 15 -0.92 9.81 13.18
C PHE A 15 0.49 10.35 13.07
N ALA A 16 1.31 9.75 12.21
CA ALA A 16 2.65 10.25 11.93
C ALA A 16 3.06 9.93 10.49
N ARG A 17 4.05 10.67 10.00
CA ARG A 17 4.73 10.37 8.75
C ARG A 17 6.22 10.69 8.87
N CYS A 18 7.03 9.95 8.13
CA CYS A 18 8.45 10.24 8.01
C CYS A 18 9.00 9.76 6.66
N ASN A 19 10.20 10.19 6.31
CA ASN A 19 10.90 9.61 5.18
C ASN A 19 11.39 8.21 5.56
N PRO A 20 11.26 7.19 4.68
CA PRO A 20 11.85 5.89 4.93
C PRO A 20 13.37 6.03 5.09
N PRO A 21 14.02 5.26 5.98
CA PRO A 21 15.47 5.29 6.12
C PRO A 21 16.18 4.99 4.81
N GLN A 22 17.38 5.52 4.63
CA GLN A 22 18.23 5.16 3.50
C GLN A 22 18.51 3.64 3.49
N ARG A 23 18.83 3.10 2.32
CA ARG A 23 19.12 1.67 2.12
C ARG A 23 17.97 0.74 2.56
N THR A 24 16.74 1.15 2.28
CA THR A 24 15.53 0.33 2.51
C THR A 24 14.86 -0.02 1.19
N ALA A 25 14.66 0.94 0.29
CA ALA A 25 14.12 0.71 -1.05
C ALA A 25 14.94 1.37 -2.16
N VAL A 26 14.80 0.84 -3.37
CA VAL A 26 15.28 1.39 -4.64
C VAL A 26 14.24 1.11 -5.72
N ASN A 27 14.13 1.98 -6.73
CA ASN A 27 13.35 1.71 -7.93
C ASN A 27 14.30 1.36 -9.07
N LEU A 28 14.20 0.12 -9.59
CA LEU A 28 15.09 -0.36 -10.65
C LEU A 28 14.75 0.18 -12.05
N ARG A 29 13.58 0.80 -12.24
CA ARG A 29 13.16 1.40 -13.52
C ARG A 29 13.42 2.90 -13.58
N ASP A 30 13.26 3.57 -12.45
CA ASP A 30 13.41 5.02 -12.32
C ASP A 30 13.86 5.35 -10.89
N PRO A 31 15.19 5.46 -10.64
CA PRO A 31 15.75 5.67 -9.31
C PRO A 31 15.24 6.93 -8.58
N GLU A 32 14.75 7.94 -9.30
CA GLU A 32 14.22 9.17 -8.72
C GLU A 32 12.72 9.03 -8.36
N SER A 33 12.08 7.95 -8.77
CA SER A 33 10.65 7.72 -8.62
C SER A 33 10.37 6.72 -7.50
N LEU A 34 10.43 7.19 -6.26
CA LEU A 34 9.99 6.46 -5.08
C LEU A 34 8.82 7.17 -4.38
N ASP A 35 8.06 6.42 -3.58
CA ASP A 35 7.20 7.02 -2.56
C ASP A 35 8.08 7.30 -1.34
N ALA A 36 8.35 8.59 -1.11
CA ALA A 36 9.27 9.05 -0.08
C ALA A 36 8.62 9.17 1.30
N GLU A 37 7.43 8.61 1.51
CA GLU A 37 6.67 8.77 2.74
C GLU A 37 6.25 7.42 3.32
N LEU A 38 6.70 7.17 4.54
CA LEU A 38 6.21 6.13 5.45
C LEU A 38 5.07 6.75 6.27
N ALA A 39 3.84 6.24 6.10
CA ALA A 39 2.66 6.73 6.83
C ALA A 39 2.30 5.77 7.97
N ILE A 40 1.99 6.32 9.15
CA ILE A 40 1.75 5.56 10.37
C ILE A 40 0.45 6.00 11.04
N LEU A 41 -0.39 5.03 11.40
CA LEU A 41 -1.55 5.20 12.26
C LEU A 41 -1.40 4.23 13.45
N GLN A 42 -1.38 4.76 14.67
CA GLN A 42 -1.39 3.98 15.89
C GLN A 42 -2.71 4.20 16.63
N LEU A 43 -3.34 3.10 17.04
CA LEU A 43 -4.49 3.09 17.93
C LEU A 43 -4.00 2.67 19.31
N GLY A 44 -4.12 3.55 20.29
CA GLY A 44 -3.80 3.30 21.69
C GLY A 44 -5.08 3.16 22.53
N ASP A 45 -5.06 2.28 23.52
CA ASP A 45 -6.13 2.12 24.49
C ASP A 45 -6.28 3.40 25.33
N ALA A 46 -7.48 3.99 25.36
CA ALA A 46 -7.68 5.32 25.94
C ALA A 46 -7.51 5.35 27.48
N GLU A 47 -7.66 4.20 28.15
CA GLU A 47 -7.52 4.11 29.60
C GLU A 47 -6.09 3.79 30.02
N THR A 48 -5.44 2.85 29.32
CA THR A 48 -4.13 2.32 29.72
C THR A 48 -2.96 2.91 28.94
N GLY A 49 -3.23 3.57 27.82
CA GLY A 49 -2.22 4.07 26.88
C GLY A 49 -1.46 2.98 26.12
N ARG A 50 -1.77 1.68 26.32
CA ARG A 50 -1.11 0.58 25.60
C ARG A 50 -1.59 0.49 24.16
N GLY A 51 -0.71 0.11 23.23
CA GLY A 51 -1.07 -0.08 21.83
C GLY A 51 -2.14 -1.16 21.65
N ILE A 52 -3.13 -0.85 20.81
CA ILE A 52 -4.13 -1.79 20.30
C ILE A 52 -3.69 -2.29 18.93
N ALA A 53 -3.36 -1.35 18.03
CA ALA A 53 -2.88 -1.66 16.69
C ALA A 53 -1.99 -0.55 16.15
N THR A 54 -1.04 -0.91 15.28
CA THR A 54 -0.25 0.06 14.51
C THR A 54 -0.25 -0.33 13.04
N LEU A 55 -0.75 0.55 12.17
CA LEU A 55 -0.69 0.43 10.73
C LEU A 55 0.51 1.22 10.20
N VAL A 56 1.37 0.57 9.44
CA VAL A 56 2.46 1.18 8.68
C VAL A 56 2.20 0.97 7.19
N ASN A 57 2.19 2.06 6.42
CA ASN A 57 1.98 2.04 4.99
C ASN A 57 3.17 2.59 4.23
N TRP A 58 3.68 1.80 3.26
CA TRP A 58 4.83 2.16 2.45
C TRP A 58 4.92 1.33 1.17
N GLY A 59 5.42 1.93 0.08
CA GLY A 59 5.60 1.26 -1.21
C GLY A 59 6.97 0.60 -1.35
N CYS A 60 7.07 -0.70 -1.05
CA CYS A 60 8.25 -1.51 -1.37
C CYS A 60 7.86 -3.00 -1.39
N HIS A 61 8.34 -3.76 -2.38
CA HIS A 61 8.13 -5.20 -2.44
C HIS A 61 8.81 -5.92 -1.26
N PRO A 62 8.10 -6.76 -0.48
CA PRO A 62 8.68 -7.62 0.54
C PRO A 62 9.39 -8.83 -0.09
N GLU A 63 10.56 -8.59 -0.69
CA GLU A 63 11.29 -9.57 -1.50
C GLU A 63 12.80 -9.63 -1.22
N THR A 64 13.24 -9.29 0.00
CA THR A 64 14.66 -9.40 0.39
C THR A 64 15.22 -10.81 0.20
N LEU A 65 14.44 -11.85 0.48
CA LEU A 65 14.90 -13.24 0.44
C LEU A 65 14.99 -13.85 -0.97
N GLN A 66 14.36 -13.21 -1.95
CA GLN A 66 14.40 -13.59 -3.38
C GLN A 66 14.05 -15.08 -3.64
N GLN A 67 14.32 -15.54 -4.86
CA GLN A 67 13.91 -16.85 -5.38
C GLN A 67 14.65 -18.06 -4.78
N ALA A 68 15.84 -17.86 -4.19
CA ALA A 68 16.63 -18.95 -3.63
C ALA A 68 16.09 -19.45 -2.28
N ASN A 69 15.32 -18.62 -1.58
CA ASN A 69 14.68 -18.99 -0.33
C ASN A 69 13.44 -19.87 -0.56
N THR A 70 13.41 -21.04 0.07
CA THR A 70 12.29 -21.98 0.01
C THR A 70 11.44 -21.99 1.28
N LEU A 71 11.77 -21.16 2.26
CA LEU A 71 11.04 -21.06 3.52
C LEU A 71 9.89 -20.06 3.42
N LEU A 72 8.78 -20.35 4.08
CA LEU A 72 7.68 -19.41 4.25
C LEU A 72 8.15 -18.23 5.12
N SER A 73 7.97 -17.02 4.61
CA SER A 73 8.39 -15.79 5.27
C SER A 73 7.48 -14.65 4.84
N SER A 74 7.33 -13.64 5.71
CA SER A 74 6.76 -12.34 5.34
C SER A 74 7.85 -11.27 5.14
N ASP A 75 9.08 -11.74 4.89
CA ASP A 75 10.25 -10.92 4.56
C ASP A 75 10.50 -9.83 5.63
N PHE A 76 10.93 -8.62 5.23
CA PHE A 76 11.16 -7.51 6.16
C PHE A 76 9.91 -7.08 6.95
N ALA A 77 8.71 -7.43 6.49
CA ALA A 77 7.48 -7.08 7.20
C ALA A 77 7.34 -7.85 8.52
N HIS A 78 7.99 -9.01 8.67
CA HIS A 78 8.05 -9.73 9.94
C HIS A 78 8.81 -8.96 11.03
N PRO A 79 10.12 -8.63 10.87
CA PRO A 79 10.88 -7.90 11.87
C PRO A 79 10.32 -6.49 12.12
N LEU A 80 9.72 -5.85 11.11
CA LEU A 80 9.00 -4.58 11.30
C LEU A 80 7.88 -4.74 12.33
N ARG A 81 7.02 -5.76 12.14
CA ARG A 81 5.88 -6.00 13.03
C ARG A 81 6.33 -6.40 14.42
N GLU A 82 7.25 -7.37 14.55
CA GLU A 82 7.75 -7.79 15.86
C GLU A 82 8.34 -6.61 16.66
N ARG A 83 9.10 -5.74 15.98
CA ARG A 83 9.73 -4.59 16.62
C ARG A 83 8.68 -3.59 17.14
N LEU A 84 7.65 -3.29 16.36
CA LEU A 84 6.57 -2.39 16.76
C LEU A 84 5.66 -3.00 17.83
N GLU A 85 5.29 -4.27 17.71
CA GLU A 85 4.48 -4.98 18.70
C GLU A 85 5.20 -5.08 20.04
N SER A 86 6.52 -5.28 20.03
CA SER A 86 7.36 -5.25 21.22
C SER A 86 7.41 -3.86 21.87
N ALA A 87 7.54 -2.80 21.06
CA ALA A 87 7.72 -1.43 21.56
C ALA A 87 6.41 -0.75 21.98
N LEU A 88 5.31 -0.99 21.26
CA LEU A 88 4.04 -0.29 21.41
C LEU A 88 2.94 -1.17 22.01
N GLY A 89 3.07 -2.50 21.90
CA GLY A 89 1.98 -3.44 22.15
C GLY A 89 0.94 -3.47 21.04
N GLY A 90 0.00 -4.41 21.15
CA GLY A 90 -1.06 -4.59 20.17
C GLY A 90 -0.59 -5.35 18.93
N VAL A 91 -1.31 -5.17 17.81
CA VAL A 91 -1.03 -5.83 16.53
C VAL A 91 -0.42 -4.83 15.54
N ALA A 92 0.70 -5.16 14.92
CA ALA A 92 1.28 -4.35 13.87
C ALA A 92 0.87 -4.88 12.48
N LEU A 93 0.47 -3.95 11.60
CA LEU A 93 0.08 -4.21 10.23
C LEU A 93 1.02 -3.44 9.32
N PHE A 94 1.60 -4.13 8.34
CA PHE A 94 2.28 -3.52 7.22
C PHE A 94 1.40 -3.65 5.98
N VAL A 95 1.15 -2.54 5.28
CA VAL A 95 0.35 -2.54 4.05
C VAL A 95 1.13 -1.82 2.96
N ASN A 96 1.21 -2.48 1.80
CA ASN A 96 1.93 -1.97 0.65
C ASN A 96 1.31 -0.68 0.11
N GLY A 97 2.17 0.23 -0.34
CA GLY A 97 1.82 1.42 -1.11
C GLY A 97 2.04 1.23 -2.61
N ALA A 98 2.37 2.32 -3.31
CA ALA A 98 2.72 2.26 -4.72
C ALA A 98 4.11 1.65 -4.91
N LEU A 99 4.16 0.32 -5.06
CA LEU A 99 5.38 -0.47 -5.24
C LEU A 99 5.60 -0.98 -6.68
N GLY A 100 4.68 -0.69 -7.60
CA GLY A 100 4.81 -1.11 -8.99
C GLY A 100 6.04 -0.50 -9.68
N ALA A 101 6.32 -0.89 -10.93
CA ALA A 101 7.52 -0.43 -11.63
C ALA A 101 8.83 -0.79 -10.90
N MET A 102 8.87 -1.99 -10.30
CA MET A 102 10.05 -2.57 -9.68
C MET A 102 10.64 -1.74 -8.52
N VAL A 103 9.78 -1.26 -7.62
CA VAL A 103 10.24 -0.75 -6.32
C VAL A 103 10.55 -1.93 -5.42
N THR A 104 11.84 -2.20 -5.26
CA THR A 104 12.37 -3.34 -4.51
C THR A 104 13.17 -2.85 -3.31
N VAL A 105 13.63 -3.79 -2.48
CA VAL A 105 14.50 -3.51 -1.36
C VAL A 105 15.90 -3.08 -1.82
N SER A 106 16.45 -2.06 -1.16
CA SER A 106 17.87 -1.72 -1.30
C SER A 106 18.70 -2.65 -0.39
N SER A 107 18.80 -3.91 -0.81
CA SER A 107 19.42 -5.00 -0.06
C SER A 107 20.92 -5.16 -0.36
N ALA A 108 21.71 -5.47 0.66
CA ALA A 108 23.10 -5.90 0.52
C ALA A 108 23.26 -7.43 0.35
N GLY A 109 22.17 -8.20 0.43
CA GLY A 109 22.18 -9.65 0.23
C GLY A 109 20.83 -10.32 0.52
N GLU A 110 20.63 -11.49 -0.06
CA GLU A 110 19.36 -12.21 -0.03
C GLU A 110 19.19 -13.04 1.25
N THR A 111 19.18 -12.39 2.41
CA THR A 111 19.26 -13.08 3.72
C THR A 111 18.23 -12.59 4.72
N PHE A 112 17.86 -13.46 5.67
CA PHE A 112 17.00 -13.10 6.80
C PHE A 112 17.60 -11.99 7.67
N ALA A 113 18.92 -11.93 7.78
CA ALA A 113 19.60 -10.85 8.49
C ALA A 113 19.35 -9.49 7.82
N GLU A 114 19.34 -9.46 6.49
CA GLU A 114 19.10 -8.24 5.74
C GLU A 114 17.61 -7.82 5.76
N ALA A 115 16.68 -8.77 5.66
CA ALA A 115 15.27 -8.52 5.94
C ALA A 115 15.07 -7.97 7.36
N GLY A 116 15.78 -8.54 8.34
CA GLY A 116 15.88 -8.09 9.72
C GLY A 116 16.31 -6.63 9.83
N ARG A 117 17.41 -6.27 9.16
CA ARG A 117 17.94 -4.90 9.12
C ARG A 117 16.91 -3.91 8.54
N ILE A 118 16.33 -4.24 7.38
CA ILE A 118 15.38 -3.36 6.69
C ILE A 118 14.12 -3.15 7.53
N GLY A 119 13.52 -4.25 8.02
CA GLY A 119 12.30 -4.17 8.82
C GLY A 119 12.50 -3.43 10.14
N THR A 120 13.62 -3.68 10.82
CA THR A 120 13.96 -2.96 12.07
C THR A 120 14.18 -1.47 11.82
N ALA A 121 14.87 -1.10 10.74
CA ALA A 121 15.09 0.30 10.40
C ALA A 121 13.76 1.04 10.13
N LEU A 122 12.85 0.41 9.39
CA LEU A 122 11.51 0.96 9.13
C LEU A 122 10.70 1.09 10.43
N ALA A 123 10.74 0.08 11.30
CA ALA A 123 10.04 0.11 12.59
C ALA A 123 10.59 1.20 13.51
N ASP A 124 11.90 1.34 13.63
CA ASP A 124 12.51 2.38 14.46
C ASP A 124 12.19 3.78 13.93
N ALA A 125 12.13 3.97 12.60
CA ALA A 125 11.71 5.22 11.98
C ALA A 125 10.21 5.53 12.23
N ALA A 126 9.34 4.53 12.09
CA ALA A 126 7.92 4.64 12.40
C ALA A 126 7.68 4.98 13.88
N TYR A 127 8.36 4.28 14.78
CA TYR A 127 8.30 4.52 16.22
C TYR A 127 8.81 5.93 16.58
N GLY A 128 9.94 6.33 16.02
CA GLY A 128 10.49 7.68 16.20
C GLY A 128 9.53 8.78 15.73
N ALA A 129 8.90 8.59 14.57
CA ALA A 129 7.92 9.53 14.03
C ALA A 129 6.66 9.62 14.90
N LEU A 130 6.14 8.50 15.41
CA LEU A 130 5.02 8.49 16.35
C LEU A 130 5.36 9.23 17.65
N ARG A 131 6.56 9.02 18.20
CA ARG A 131 7.01 9.69 19.43
C ARG A 131 7.20 11.20 19.29
N ALA A 132 7.50 11.66 18.08
CA ALA A 132 7.66 13.07 17.75
C ALA A 132 6.37 13.73 17.27
N SER A 133 5.31 12.96 16.99
CA SER A 133 4.04 13.49 16.52
C SER A 133 3.20 14.02 17.68
N GLU A 134 2.59 15.18 17.46
CA GLU A 134 1.59 15.77 18.35
C GLU A 134 0.16 15.53 17.84
N GLU A 135 0.00 14.83 16.72
CA GLU A 135 -1.30 14.63 16.05
C GLU A 135 -2.02 13.39 16.57
N MET A 136 -2.55 13.52 17.78
CA MET A 136 -3.43 12.56 18.44
C MET A 136 -4.86 13.08 18.46
N ILE A 137 -5.82 12.22 18.14
CA ILE A 137 -7.25 12.53 18.25
C ILE A 137 -7.95 11.52 19.15
N GLU A 138 -8.87 12.02 19.97
CA GLU A 138 -9.81 11.20 20.76
C GLU A 138 -11.15 11.05 20.04
N THR A 139 -11.49 12.03 19.20
CA THR A 139 -12.73 12.06 18.41
C THR A 139 -12.42 12.53 16.99
N GLY A 140 -13.18 12.01 16.01
CA GLY A 140 -13.01 12.34 14.61
C GLY A 140 -14.18 11.85 13.76
N SER A 141 -14.24 12.32 12.52
CA SER A 141 -15.20 11.84 11.54
C SER A 141 -14.71 10.57 10.85
N LEU A 142 -15.64 9.68 10.51
CA LEU A 142 -15.43 8.57 9.59
C LEU A 142 -16.33 8.76 8.37
N ALA A 143 -15.74 8.79 7.19
CA ALA A 143 -16.45 8.79 5.90
C ALA A 143 -15.86 7.69 5.01
N VAL A 144 -16.70 7.01 4.24
CA VAL A 144 -16.28 5.94 3.33
C VAL A 144 -16.99 6.10 2.01
N ALA A 145 -16.26 6.00 0.91
CA ALA A 145 -16.82 5.96 -0.44
C ALA A 145 -16.12 4.89 -1.26
N THR A 146 -16.91 4.01 -1.87
CA THR A 146 -16.44 2.96 -2.77
C THR A 146 -16.96 3.23 -4.17
N ARG A 147 -16.16 2.89 -5.18
CA ARG A 147 -16.55 3.00 -6.58
C ARG A 147 -16.09 1.78 -7.36
N GLU A 148 -17.05 1.11 -7.99
CA GLU A 148 -16.79 0.11 -9.01
C GLU A 148 -16.14 0.74 -10.26
N VAL A 149 -15.17 0.05 -10.82
CA VAL A 149 -14.43 0.43 -12.03
C VAL A 149 -14.44 -0.74 -13.00
N ARG A 150 -14.90 -0.50 -14.23
CA ARG A 150 -14.79 -1.46 -15.34
C ARG A 150 -13.52 -1.14 -16.12
N LEU A 151 -12.66 -2.14 -16.29
CA LEU A 151 -11.34 -2.00 -16.88
C LEU A 151 -11.24 -2.87 -18.14
N PRO A 152 -11.04 -2.29 -19.34
CA PRO A 152 -10.83 -3.09 -20.53
C PRO A 152 -9.53 -3.89 -20.40
N VAL A 153 -9.61 -5.20 -20.59
CA VAL A 153 -8.44 -6.06 -20.63
C VAL A 153 -7.88 -6.01 -22.04
N ALA A 154 -6.86 -5.20 -22.30
CA ALA A 154 -6.22 -5.05 -23.61
C ALA A 154 -5.11 -6.08 -23.85
N ASN A 155 -4.62 -6.75 -22.80
CA ASN A 155 -3.54 -7.71 -22.86
C ASN A 155 -4.05 -9.11 -23.28
N ASP A 156 -3.66 -9.57 -24.47
CA ASP A 156 -4.08 -10.86 -25.02
C ASP A 156 -3.51 -12.08 -24.26
N ALA A 157 -2.39 -11.94 -23.55
CA ALA A 157 -1.89 -12.99 -22.68
C ALA A 157 -2.81 -13.15 -21.46
N TRP A 158 -3.26 -12.04 -20.88
CA TRP A 158 -4.26 -12.03 -19.80
C TRP A 158 -5.59 -12.64 -20.25
N ARG A 159 -6.12 -12.23 -21.42
CA ARG A 159 -7.36 -12.81 -21.98
C ARG A 159 -7.26 -14.32 -22.18
N ARG A 160 -6.11 -14.78 -22.70
CA ARG A 160 -5.85 -16.23 -22.87
C ARG A 160 -5.75 -16.96 -21.54
N ALA A 161 -5.03 -16.39 -20.57
CA ALA A 161 -4.90 -16.99 -19.24
C ALA A 161 -6.27 -17.15 -18.56
N VAL A 162 -7.19 -16.19 -18.72
CA VAL A 162 -8.58 -16.33 -18.26
C VAL A 162 -9.32 -17.41 -19.06
N ALA A 163 -9.25 -17.38 -20.40
CA ALA A 163 -9.96 -18.34 -21.25
C ALA A 163 -9.51 -19.80 -21.03
N GLU A 164 -8.25 -20.00 -20.64
CA GLU A 164 -7.65 -21.31 -20.33
C GLU A 164 -7.86 -21.72 -18.85
N GLY A 165 -8.48 -20.86 -18.03
CA GLY A 165 -8.72 -21.13 -16.61
C GLY A 165 -7.47 -21.04 -15.73
N LEU A 166 -6.36 -20.46 -16.22
CA LEU A 166 -5.16 -20.19 -15.44
C LEU A 166 -5.36 -19.03 -14.46
N VAL A 167 -6.27 -18.11 -14.79
CA VAL A 167 -6.70 -17.01 -13.93
C VAL A 167 -8.22 -17.09 -13.77
N GLU A 168 -8.67 -17.35 -12.55
CA GLU A 168 -10.09 -17.41 -12.20
C GLU A 168 -10.67 -15.99 -12.04
N ARG A 169 -10.78 -15.25 -13.16
CA ARG A 169 -11.36 -13.90 -13.22
C ARG A 169 -12.37 -13.80 -14.36
N PRO A 170 -13.67 -13.64 -14.07
CA PRO A 170 -14.65 -13.46 -15.13
C PRO A 170 -14.41 -12.13 -15.86
N LEU A 171 -14.52 -12.17 -17.19
CA LEU A 171 -14.53 -10.97 -18.03
C LEU A 171 -15.94 -10.76 -18.57
N GLU A 172 -16.48 -9.57 -18.36
CA GLU A 172 -17.78 -9.15 -18.89
C GLU A 172 -17.52 -8.26 -20.10
N GLU A 173 -17.88 -8.72 -21.31
CA GLU A 173 -17.66 -7.97 -22.56
C GLU A 173 -16.20 -7.55 -22.77
N GLY A 174 -15.25 -8.35 -22.26
CA GLY A 174 -13.81 -8.06 -22.35
C GLY A 174 -13.29 -7.08 -21.28
N GLU A 175 -14.13 -6.71 -20.32
CA GLU A 175 -13.79 -5.88 -19.18
C GLU A 175 -13.68 -6.71 -17.89
N LEU A 176 -12.79 -6.29 -17.00
CA LEU A 176 -12.70 -6.76 -15.62
C LEU A 176 -13.34 -5.72 -14.70
N VAL A 177 -14.16 -6.17 -13.76
CA VAL A 177 -14.79 -5.32 -12.74
C VAL A 177 -13.94 -5.36 -11.46
N THR A 178 -13.57 -4.18 -10.97
CA THR A 178 -12.81 -3.99 -9.74
C THR A 178 -13.37 -2.79 -8.95
N GLU A 179 -12.71 -2.38 -7.88
CA GLU A 179 -13.13 -1.23 -7.09
C GLU A 179 -11.96 -0.41 -6.54
N VAL A 180 -12.25 0.85 -6.21
CA VAL A 180 -11.42 1.70 -5.36
C VAL A 180 -12.26 2.17 -4.18
N THR A 181 -11.67 2.26 -3.00
CA THR A 181 -12.34 2.78 -1.81
C THR A 181 -11.50 3.84 -1.13
N ALA A 182 -12.12 4.94 -0.73
CA ALA A 182 -11.49 5.96 0.09
C ALA A 182 -12.16 6.03 1.47
N TRP A 183 -11.35 6.20 2.51
CA TRP A 183 -11.78 6.46 3.87
C TRP A 183 -11.23 7.82 4.31
N GLY A 184 -12.10 8.67 4.85
CA GLY A 184 -11.70 9.81 5.67
C GLY A 184 -11.77 9.42 7.13
N LEU A 185 -10.65 9.48 7.85
CA LEU A 185 -10.57 9.18 9.28
C LEU A 185 -9.87 10.34 9.99
N GLY A 186 -10.65 11.27 10.57
CA GLY A 186 -10.11 12.50 11.15
C GLY A 186 -9.16 13.22 10.16
N PRO A 187 -7.88 13.43 10.52
CA PRO A 187 -6.90 14.10 9.66
C PRO A 187 -6.24 13.18 8.61
N ALA A 188 -6.70 11.94 8.47
CA ALA A 188 -6.14 10.97 7.53
C ALA A 188 -7.10 10.63 6.38
N THR A 189 -6.53 10.47 5.19
CA THR A 189 -7.18 9.77 4.07
C THR A 189 -6.49 8.44 3.86
N LEU A 190 -7.26 7.36 3.77
CA LEU A 190 -6.80 6.06 3.32
C LEU A 190 -7.44 5.78 1.96
N LEU A 191 -6.67 5.33 0.98
CA LEU A 191 -7.15 4.99 -0.35
C LEU A 191 -6.73 3.57 -0.69
N SER A 192 -7.68 2.66 -0.87
CA SER A 192 -7.43 1.35 -1.45
C SER A 192 -7.39 1.46 -2.96
N VAL A 193 -6.37 0.86 -3.55
CA VAL A 193 -6.24 0.67 -4.98
C VAL A 193 -5.92 -0.80 -5.27
N PRO A 194 -6.51 -1.37 -6.32
CA PRO A 194 -6.25 -2.74 -6.68
C PRO A 194 -4.88 -2.85 -7.36
N GLY A 195 -4.18 -3.97 -7.19
CA GLY A 195 -2.90 -4.22 -7.87
C GLY A 195 -1.73 -3.30 -7.49
N GLU A 196 -0.72 -3.30 -8.38
CA GLU A 196 0.59 -2.68 -8.16
C GLU A 196 0.74 -1.36 -8.94
N ALA A 197 0.29 -0.27 -8.35
CA ALA A 197 0.47 1.06 -8.93
C ALA A 197 1.94 1.50 -8.90
N GLN A 198 2.42 2.01 -10.04
CA GLN A 198 3.73 2.65 -10.09
C GLN A 198 3.81 3.92 -9.22
N PRO A 199 4.98 4.30 -8.68
CA PRO A 199 5.13 5.43 -7.77
C PRO A 199 4.62 6.77 -8.32
N ALA A 200 4.75 7.03 -9.62
CA ALA A 200 4.24 8.26 -10.21
C ALA A 200 2.70 8.39 -10.14
N LEU A 201 1.97 7.27 -10.26
CA LEU A 201 0.52 7.24 -10.03
C LEU A 201 0.21 7.40 -8.54
N GLY A 202 0.93 6.69 -7.66
CA GLY A 202 0.77 6.81 -6.22
C GLY A 202 0.94 8.25 -5.73
N ARG A 203 2.00 8.94 -6.17
CA ARG A 203 2.23 10.37 -5.88
C ARG A 203 1.14 11.27 -6.46
N ARG A 204 0.58 10.94 -7.62
CA ARG A 204 -0.57 11.68 -8.18
C ARG A 204 -1.79 11.55 -7.28
N TRP A 205 -2.13 10.34 -6.83
CA TRP A 205 -3.27 10.12 -5.95
C TRP A 205 -3.08 10.72 -4.56
N LYS A 206 -1.88 10.58 -3.95
CA LYS A 206 -1.55 11.24 -2.68
C LYS A 206 -1.65 12.77 -2.75
N ARG A 207 -1.38 13.40 -3.90
CA ARG A 207 -1.59 14.86 -4.09
C ARG A 207 -3.06 15.25 -4.18
N MET A 208 -3.94 14.31 -4.54
CA MET A 208 -5.39 14.54 -4.59
C MET A 208 -6.07 14.35 -3.24
N MET A 209 -5.39 13.74 -2.26
CA MET A 209 -5.91 13.60 -0.90
C MET A 209 -5.73 14.92 -0.14
N GLY A 210 -6.81 15.60 0.22
CA GLY A 210 -6.76 16.90 0.89
C GLY A 210 -6.33 16.86 2.37
N ARG A 211 -6.37 15.69 3.01
CA ARG A 211 -6.04 15.54 4.43
C ARG A 211 -4.52 15.42 4.67
N HIS A 212 -4.11 15.71 5.90
CA HIS A 212 -2.69 15.80 6.26
C HIS A 212 -1.98 14.45 6.13
N HIS A 213 -2.58 13.37 6.65
CA HIS A 213 -2.03 12.01 6.58
C HIS A 213 -2.63 11.23 5.42
N ARG A 214 -1.77 10.58 4.64
CA ARG A 214 -2.12 10.04 3.33
C ARG A 214 -1.62 8.61 3.19
N PHE A 215 -2.53 7.67 3.29
CA PHE A 215 -2.25 6.25 3.15
C PHE A 215 -2.73 5.78 1.79
N LEU A 216 -1.83 5.18 1.02
CA LEU A 216 -2.16 4.51 -0.24
C LEU A 216 -2.01 3.02 -0.01
N LEU A 217 -3.11 2.29 0.01
CA LEU A 217 -3.15 0.86 0.25
C LEU A 217 -3.22 0.16 -1.11
N GLY A 218 -2.06 -0.25 -1.64
CA GLY A 218 -1.96 -1.06 -2.86
C GLY A 218 -2.29 -2.53 -2.58
N LEU A 219 -2.52 -3.31 -3.64
CA LEU A 219 -2.93 -4.72 -3.56
C LEU A 219 -4.18 -4.91 -2.67
N ALA A 220 -5.06 -3.91 -2.61
CA ALA A 220 -6.18 -3.87 -1.69
C ALA A 220 -7.49 -4.15 -2.42
N ASN A 221 -8.33 -5.02 -1.83
CA ASN A 221 -9.60 -5.54 -2.35
C ASN A 221 -9.49 -6.38 -3.64
N ASP A 222 -8.47 -6.16 -4.46
CA ASP A 222 -8.30 -6.85 -5.73
C ASP A 222 -6.82 -6.85 -6.21
N GLU A 223 -6.49 -7.75 -7.14
CA GLU A 223 -5.16 -7.92 -7.71
C GLU A 223 -5.17 -7.94 -9.25
N LEU A 224 -4.55 -6.91 -9.85
CA LEU A 224 -4.61 -6.64 -11.30
C LEU A 224 -3.23 -6.69 -11.98
N GLY A 225 -2.19 -7.09 -11.24
CA GLY A 225 -0.81 -6.91 -11.66
C GLY A 225 -0.41 -5.44 -11.71
N TYR A 226 0.48 -5.08 -12.63
CA TYR A 226 1.06 -3.73 -12.68
C TYR A 226 0.12 -2.70 -13.30
N ILE A 227 0.11 -1.51 -12.68
CA ILE A 227 -0.65 -0.36 -13.16
C ILE A 227 0.34 0.76 -13.47
N LEU A 228 0.51 1.02 -14.76
CA LEU A 228 1.42 2.04 -15.29
C LEU A 228 0.67 3.33 -15.66
N ARG A 229 1.39 4.45 -15.74
CA ARG A 229 0.87 5.62 -16.46
C ARG A 229 0.75 5.26 -17.94
N ARG A 230 -0.25 5.82 -18.60
CA ARG A 230 -0.44 5.68 -20.04
C ARG A 230 0.81 6.06 -20.83
N ASP A 231 1.43 7.19 -20.48
CA ASP A 231 2.63 7.72 -21.16
C ASP A 231 3.85 6.79 -21.01
N ASP A 232 3.92 6.06 -19.90
CA ASP A 232 5.03 5.16 -19.58
C ASP A 232 4.85 3.77 -20.23
N PHE A 233 3.62 3.41 -20.62
CA PHE A 233 3.28 2.05 -21.07
C PHE A 233 4.06 1.60 -22.31
N ALA A 234 4.43 2.53 -23.19
CA ALA A 234 5.18 2.24 -24.40
C ALA A 234 6.70 2.11 -24.14
N GLU A 235 7.21 2.61 -23.01
CA GLU A 235 8.64 2.63 -22.76
C GLU A 235 9.23 1.23 -22.52
N GLU A 236 10.39 0.95 -23.10
CA GLU A 236 11.01 -0.39 -23.02
C GLU A 236 11.43 -0.76 -21.60
N ARG A 237 11.79 0.22 -20.76
CA ARG A 237 12.12 -0.05 -19.35
C ARG A 237 10.97 -0.71 -18.59
N TYR A 238 9.71 -0.49 -18.99
CA TYR A 238 8.53 -1.09 -18.36
C TYR A 238 8.01 -2.33 -19.09
N ARG A 239 8.84 -2.98 -19.91
CA ARG A 239 8.41 -4.14 -20.71
C ARG A 239 7.84 -5.29 -19.86
N TYR A 240 8.45 -5.58 -18.72
CA TYR A 240 7.97 -6.64 -17.83
C TYR A 240 6.62 -6.27 -17.23
N GLU A 241 6.52 -5.08 -16.65
CA GLU A 241 5.31 -4.57 -16.03
C GLU A 241 4.15 -4.49 -17.03
N ARG A 242 4.43 -4.06 -18.28
CA ARG A 242 3.47 -4.08 -19.38
C ARG A 242 2.93 -5.48 -19.66
N SER A 243 3.79 -6.50 -19.66
CA SER A 243 3.36 -7.90 -19.90
C SER A 243 2.43 -8.43 -18.80
N MET A 244 2.53 -7.86 -17.61
CA MET A 244 1.78 -8.20 -16.40
C MET A 244 0.70 -7.16 -16.06
N SER A 245 0.28 -6.34 -17.03
CA SER A 245 -0.76 -5.31 -16.87
C SER A 245 -2.00 -5.63 -17.71
N LEU A 246 -3.18 -5.21 -17.26
CA LEU A 246 -4.41 -5.29 -18.05
C LEU A 246 -4.35 -4.47 -19.34
N GLY A 247 -3.69 -3.31 -19.31
CA GLY A 247 -3.62 -2.40 -20.47
C GLY A 247 -3.29 -0.95 -20.13
N PRO A 248 -3.04 -0.11 -21.15
CA PRO A 248 -2.56 1.27 -20.99
C PRO A 248 -3.57 2.23 -20.35
N GLU A 249 -4.86 1.92 -20.40
CA GLU A 249 -5.92 2.77 -19.85
C GLU A 249 -6.15 2.57 -18.35
N THR A 250 -5.61 1.48 -17.78
CA THR A 250 -5.88 1.05 -16.40
C THR A 250 -5.61 2.17 -15.39
N GLY A 251 -4.42 2.77 -15.43
CA GLY A 251 -4.05 3.85 -14.51
C GLY A 251 -4.90 5.10 -14.67
N ALA A 252 -5.37 5.41 -15.89
CA ALA A 252 -6.20 6.59 -16.16
C ALA A 252 -7.64 6.38 -15.64
N LEU A 253 -8.24 5.23 -15.89
CA LEU A 253 -9.58 4.87 -15.42
C LEU A 253 -9.64 4.79 -13.89
N LEU A 254 -8.65 4.15 -13.27
CA LEU A 254 -8.52 4.13 -11.81
C LEU A 254 -8.36 5.55 -11.26
N THR A 255 -7.55 6.41 -11.88
CA THR A 255 -7.42 7.80 -11.43
C THR A 255 -8.74 8.56 -11.46
N ALA A 256 -9.55 8.37 -12.49
CA ALA A 256 -10.87 9.00 -12.57
C ALA A 256 -11.81 8.50 -11.46
N ALA A 257 -11.75 7.21 -11.11
CA ALA A 257 -12.50 6.65 -9.99
C ALA A 257 -12.00 7.17 -8.64
N VAL A 258 -10.68 7.25 -8.44
CA VAL A 258 -10.04 7.82 -7.25
C VAL A 258 -10.51 9.27 -7.03
N GLN A 259 -10.54 10.11 -8.09
CA GLN A 259 -11.06 11.48 -7.98
C GLN A 259 -12.48 11.53 -7.41
N ARG A 260 -13.35 10.60 -7.83
CA ARG A 260 -14.76 10.56 -7.39
C ARG A 260 -14.88 10.12 -5.94
N VAL A 261 -14.17 9.07 -5.52
CA VAL A 261 -14.25 8.59 -4.13
C VAL A 261 -13.62 9.59 -3.15
N LEU A 262 -12.54 10.28 -3.55
CA LEU A 262 -11.94 11.33 -2.72
C LEU A 262 -12.88 12.52 -2.55
N ALA A 263 -13.51 13.00 -3.62
CA ALA A 263 -14.51 14.07 -3.53
C ALA A 263 -15.70 13.69 -2.63
N ALA A 264 -16.10 12.42 -2.62
CA ALA A 264 -17.23 11.93 -1.83
C ALA A 264 -16.95 11.83 -0.32
N ILE A 265 -15.67 11.80 0.10
CA ILE A 265 -15.29 11.78 1.53
C ILE A 265 -14.78 13.14 2.04
N GLU A 266 -14.69 14.15 1.17
CA GLU A 266 -14.31 15.52 1.53
C GLU A 266 -15.51 16.44 1.78
N GLY A 267 -16.71 16.05 1.33
CA GLY A 267 -17.98 16.71 1.67
C GLY A 267 -18.55 16.24 3.00
#